data_AF-A0A7U3UC49-F1
#
_entry.id   AF-A0A7U3UC49-F1
#
_cell.length_a   1.000
_cell.length_b   1.000
_cell.length_c   1.000
_cell.angle_alpha   90.00
_cell.angle_beta   90.00
_cell.angle_gamma   90.00
#
_symmetry.space_group_name_H-M   'P 1'
#
loop_
_entity.id
_entity.type
_entity.pdbx_description
1 polymer ?
#
loop_
_entity_poly.entity_id
_entity_poly.type
_entity_poly.pdbx_seq_one_letter_code
_entity_poly.pdbx_strand_id
1 'polypeptide(L)'
;LFFLFYFGFFIMIFFILPSIAFLTLLERPFLGGSQCRIGPNKVGYSGLFPALFDGLKLLKKEQLFFFYSSWFSFLFMPLCCFVLSVFFWFTLPYFFVFLTFEYSSLFLFCLSGVSVYFIMLSGI
;
A
#
# COMPACT_ATOMS: atom_id res chain seq x y z
N LEU A 1 27.98 7.32 0.92
CA LEU A 1 26.94 7.18 -0.13
C LEU A 1 26.02 5.99 0.14
N PHE A 2 26.55 4.76 0.20
CA PHE A 2 25.73 3.56 0.48
C PHE A 2 24.93 3.62 1.79
N PHE A 3 25.54 4.09 2.89
CA PHE A 3 24.82 4.25 4.17
C PHE A 3 23.64 5.23 4.08
N LEU A 4 23.84 6.38 3.42
CA LEU A 4 22.79 7.38 3.20
C LEU A 4 21.66 6.83 2.33
N PHE A 5 21.99 5.97 1.36
CA PHE A 5 21.02 5.30 0.52
C PHE A 5 20.12 4.33 1.32
N TYR A 6 20.71 3.44 2.12
CA TYR A 6 19.94 2.53 2.98
C TYR A 6 19.08 3.27 4.01
N PHE A 7 19.62 4.34 4.60
CA PHE A 7 18.88 5.17 5.54
C PHE A 7 17.69 5.87 4.88
N GLY A 8 17.88 6.42 3.67
CA GLY A 8 16.81 7.02 2.88
C GLY A 8 15.70 6.02 2.53
N PHE A 9 16.06 4.79 2.15
CA PHE A 9 15.08 3.74 1.86
C PHE A 9 14.25 3.34 3.10
N PHE A 10 14.90 3.23 4.25
CA PHE A 10 14.20 2.93 5.51
C PHE A 10 13.21 4.03 5.89
N ILE A 11 13.64 5.31 5.80
CA ILE A 11 12.77 6.47 6.01
C ILE A 11 11.57 6.43 5.06
N MET A 12 11.82 6.15 3.78
CA MET A 12 10.77 6.10 2.76
C MET A 12 9.68 5.08 3.13
N ILE A 13 10.05 3.84 3.45
CA ILE A 13 9.08 2.80 3.85
C ILE A 13 8.33 3.21 5.13
N PHE A 14 9.07 3.72 6.12
CA PHE A 14 8.50 4.09 7.42
C PHE A 14 7.42 5.17 7.30
N PHE A 15 7.56 6.10 6.36
CA PHE A 15 6.54 7.13 6.12
C PHE A 15 5.43 6.68 5.17
N ILE A 16 5.71 5.89 4.14
CA ILE A 16 4.69 5.48 3.15
C ILE A 16 3.62 4.60 3.80
N LEU A 17 4.02 3.60 4.58
CA LEU A 17 3.10 2.61 5.15
C LEU A 17 2.01 3.24 6.05
N PRO A 18 2.34 4.08 7.05
CA PRO A 18 1.34 4.79 7.85
C PRO A 18 0.52 5.79 7.03
N SER A 19 1.15 6.47 6.06
CA SER A 19 0.45 7.44 5.20
C SER A 19 -0.72 6.80 4.46
N ILE A 20 -0.52 5.60 3.89
CA ILE A 20 -1.59 4.85 3.20
C ILE A 20 -2.70 4.45 4.18
N ALA A 21 -2.33 3.99 5.38
CA ALA A 21 -3.32 3.61 6.40
C ALA A 21 -4.21 4.81 6.81
N PHE A 22 -3.63 5.99 7.00
CA PHE A 22 -4.41 7.21 7.28
C PHE A 22 -5.20 7.70 6.07
N LEU A 23 -4.71 7.51 4.84
CA LEU A 23 -5.45 7.88 3.63
C LEU A 23 -6.77 7.11 3.53
N THR A 24 -6.79 5.80 3.84
CA THR A 24 -8.04 5.02 3.88
C THR A 24 -9.02 5.53 4.94
N LEU A 25 -8.51 6.08 6.04
CA LEU A 25 -9.34 6.66 7.09
C LEU A 25 -9.96 7.98 6.66
N LEU A 26 -9.21 8.81 5.92
CA LEU A 26 -9.67 10.08 5.35
C LEU A 26 -10.71 9.91 4.25
N GLU A 27 -10.68 8.79 3.53
CA GLU A 27 -11.69 8.48 2.51
C GLU A 27 -13.10 8.31 3.11
N ARG A 28 -13.21 7.71 4.30
CA ARG A 28 -14.50 7.42 4.97
C ARG A 28 -15.34 8.67 5.29
N PRO A 29 -14.80 9.77 5.86
CA PRO A 29 -15.55 11.00 6.06
C PRO A 29 -15.82 11.77 4.76
N PHE A 30 -14.92 11.71 3.76
CA PHE A 30 -15.15 12.36 2.46
C PHE A 30 -16.38 11.76 1.74
N LEU A 31 -16.45 10.43 1.67
CA LEU A 31 -17.62 9.70 1.15
C LEU A 31 -18.84 9.82 2.07
N GLY A 32 -18.63 9.97 3.37
CA GLY A 32 -19.72 10.25 4.30
C GLY A 32 -20.38 11.59 4.03
N GLY A 33 -19.58 12.63 3.78
CA GLY A 33 -20.05 13.98 3.47
C GLY A 33 -20.92 14.03 2.22
N SER A 34 -20.51 13.35 1.14
CA SER A 34 -21.32 13.28 -0.09
C SER A 34 -22.63 12.50 0.09
N GLN A 35 -22.67 11.58 1.05
CA GLN A 35 -23.84 10.77 1.39
C GLN A 35 -24.66 11.34 2.56
N CYS A 36 -24.37 12.57 3.02
CA CYS A 36 -25.00 13.19 4.19
C CYS A 36 -24.96 12.31 5.45
N ARG A 37 -23.93 11.47 5.61
CA ARG A 37 -23.67 10.67 6.82
C ARG A 37 -22.35 11.07 7.44
N ILE A 38 -22.32 11.09 8.77
CA ILE A 38 -21.10 11.41 9.50
C ILE A 38 -20.17 10.19 9.40
N GLY A 39 -18.92 10.44 9.03
CA GLY A 39 -17.86 9.44 9.02
C GLY A 39 -17.56 8.88 10.42
N PRO A 40 -16.50 8.07 10.56
CA PRO A 40 -16.15 7.44 11.83
C PRO A 40 -15.71 8.49 12.88
N ASN A 41 -16.64 8.94 13.73
CA ASN A 41 -16.38 9.91 14.80
C ASN A 41 -16.28 9.28 16.21
N LYS A 42 -16.62 7.99 16.38
CA LYS A 42 -16.80 7.38 17.71
C LYS A 42 -15.56 6.69 18.31
N VAL A 43 -14.58 6.27 17.50
CA VAL A 43 -13.45 5.44 17.98
C VAL A 43 -12.19 6.32 18.09
N GLY A 44 -11.89 6.79 19.31
CA GLY A 44 -10.69 7.57 19.64
C GLY A 44 -10.84 9.11 19.54
N TYR A 45 -9.75 9.85 19.84
CA TYR A 45 -9.68 11.30 19.61
C TYR A 45 -9.82 11.56 18.10
N SER A 46 -10.91 12.26 17.72
CA SER A 46 -11.24 12.68 16.35
C SER A 46 -11.13 11.59 15.27
N GLY A 47 -11.29 10.31 15.63
CA GLY A 47 -11.28 9.20 14.67
C GLY A 47 -9.91 8.84 14.10
N LEU A 48 -8.78 9.08 14.78
CA LEU A 48 -7.43 8.71 14.30
C LEU A 48 -7.05 7.23 14.49
N PHE A 49 -7.47 6.64 15.61
CA PHE A 49 -7.15 5.25 15.97
C PHE A 49 -7.83 4.12 15.16
N PRO A 50 -8.94 4.29 14.41
CA PRO A 50 -9.58 3.23 13.65
C PRO A 50 -8.66 2.47 12.68
N ALA A 51 -7.71 3.14 12.03
CA ALA A 51 -6.79 2.50 11.07
C ALA A 51 -5.94 1.42 11.74
N LEU A 52 -5.48 1.66 12.98
CA LEU A 52 -4.72 0.69 13.76
C LEU A 52 -5.59 -0.48 14.21
N PHE A 53 -6.83 -0.21 14.64
CA PHE A 53 -7.74 -1.27 15.07
C PHE A 53 -8.20 -2.17 13.92
N ASP A 54 -8.36 -1.65 12.71
CA ASP A 54 -8.70 -2.45 11.53
C ASP A 54 -7.56 -3.42 11.18
N GLY A 55 -6.30 -2.95 11.25
CA GLY A 55 -5.12 -3.81 11.10
C GLY A 55 -5.04 -4.92 12.15
N LEU A 56 -5.21 -4.58 13.44
CA LEU A 56 -5.23 -5.56 14.52
C LEU A 56 -6.39 -6.57 14.39
N LYS A 57 -7.54 -6.13 13.88
CA LYS A 57 -8.69 -7.01 13.61
C LYS A 57 -8.38 -8.02 12.51
N LEU A 58 -7.70 -7.61 11.44
CA LEU A 58 -7.29 -8.49 10.35
C LEU A 58 -6.25 -9.52 10.80
N LEU A 59 -5.29 -9.13 11.65
CA LEU A 59 -4.28 -10.05 12.20
C LEU A 59 -4.88 -11.18 13.06
N LYS A 60 -6.01 -10.92 13.72
CA LYS A 60 -6.72 -11.92 14.54
C LYS A 60 -7.64 -12.82 13.73
N LYS A 61 -7.89 -12.51 12.46
CA LYS A 61 -8.84 -13.25 11.63
C LYS A 61 -8.15 -14.50 11.08
N GLU A 62 -8.82 -15.65 11.21
CA GLU A 62 -8.33 -16.90 10.62
C GLU A 62 -8.26 -16.80 9.10
N GLN A 63 -7.18 -17.34 8.53
CA GLN A 63 -7.03 -17.43 7.08
C GLN A 63 -7.91 -18.57 6.57
N LEU A 64 -8.98 -18.20 5.87
CA LEU A 64 -9.84 -19.17 5.18
C LEU A 64 -9.21 -19.49 3.83
N PHE A 65 -8.78 -20.73 3.66
CA PHE A 65 -8.29 -21.22 2.37
C PHE A 65 -9.45 -21.75 1.54
N PHE A 66 -9.56 -21.27 0.30
CA PHE A 66 -10.56 -21.79 -0.63
C PHE A 66 -10.14 -23.16 -1.14
N PHE A 67 -11.08 -24.11 -1.19
CA PHE A 67 -10.83 -25.45 -1.69
C PHE A 67 -10.57 -25.51 -3.20
N TYR A 68 -10.95 -24.48 -3.96
CA TYR A 68 -10.91 -24.45 -5.42
C TYR A 68 -9.78 -23.60 -6.02
N SER A 69 -9.03 -22.85 -5.21
CA SER A 69 -7.93 -22.01 -5.71
C SER A 69 -6.56 -22.60 -5.35
N SER A 70 -5.55 -22.21 -6.13
CA SER A 70 -4.18 -22.61 -5.82
C SER A 70 -3.67 -21.83 -4.60
N TRP A 71 -3.21 -22.57 -3.59
CA TRP A 71 -2.66 -21.99 -2.35
C TRP A 71 -1.51 -21.02 -2.61
N PHE A 72 -0.67 -21.35 -3.59
CA PHE A 72 0.47 -20.52 -3.98
C PHE A 72 0.03 -19.17 -4.55
N SER A 73 -0.93 -19.17 -5.49
CA SER A 73 -1.40 -17.93 -6.10
C SER A 73 -2.05 -16.99 -5.09
N PHE A 74 -2.87 -17.56 -4.19
CA PHE A 74 -3.59 -16.77 -3.19
C PHE A 74 -2.69 -16.04 -2.20
N LEU A 75 -1.57 -16.63 -1.78
CA LEU A 75 -0.65 -16.00 -0.83
C LEU A 75 0.48 -15.23 -1.50
N PHE A 76 1.08 -15.77 -2.56
CA PHE A 76 2.27 -15.19 -3.18
C PHE A 76 1.95 -14.00 -4.07
N MET A 77 0.85 -14.03 -4.84
CA MET A 77 0.53 -12.96 -5.78
C MET A 77 0.23 -11.61 -5.08
N PRO A 78 -0.53 -11.55 -3.97
CA PRO A 78 -0.72 -10.30 -3.24
C PRO A 78 0.58 -9.73 -2.67
N LEU A 79 1.51 -10.60 -2.22
CA LEU A 79 2.83 -10.18 -1.75
C LEU A 79 3.64 -9.55 -2.89
N CYS A 80 3.66 -10.16 -4.07
CA CYS A 80 4.34 -9.59 -5.23
C CYS A 80 3.73 -8.26 -5.67
N CYS A 81 2.40 -8.14 -5.65
CA CYS A 81 1.70 -6.89 -5.96
C CYS A 81 2.07 -5.78 -4.96
N PHE A 82 2.16 -6.12 -3.66
CA PHE A 82 2.61 -5.17 -2.64
C PHE A 82 4.05 -4.70 -2.89
N VAL A 83 4.98 -5.61 -3.22
CA VAL A 83 6.37 -5.25 -3.54
C VAL A 83 6.45 -4.33 -4.76
N LEU A 84 5.66 -4.61 -5.81
CA LEU A 84 5.55 -3.71 -6.97
C LEU A 84 5.05 -2.31 -6.60
N SER A 85 4.07 -2.23 -5.70
CA SER A 85 3.54 -0.94 -5.27
C SER A 85 4.60 -0.06 -4.58
N VAL A 86 5.52 -0.67 -3.83
CA VAL A 86 6.69 0.04 -3.27
C VAL A 86 7.64 0.49 -4.38
N PHE A 87 7.82 -0.29 -5.44
CA PHE A 87 8.69 0.10 -6.55
C PHE A 87 8.23 1.36 -7.30
N PHE A 88 6.91 1.61 -7.36
CA PHE A 88 6.39 2.85 -7.93
C PHE A 88 6.88 4.11 -7.20
N TRP A 89 7.13 4.04 -5.89
CA TRP A 89 7.60 5.20 -5.13
C TRP A 89 9.04 5.61 -5.43
N PHE A 90 9.83 4.73 -6.05
CA PHE A 90 11.18 5.08 -6.51
C PHE A 90 11.20 5.89 -7.81
N THR A 91 10.10 5.94 -8.56
CA THR A 91 10.08 6.67 -9.83
C THR A 91 9.94 8.18 -9.63
N LEU A 92 9.55 8.62 -8.43
CA LEU A 92 9.34 10.02 -8.11
C LEU A 92 10.68 10.73 -7.88
N PRO A 93 10.86 11.96 -8.41
CA PRO A 93 12.05 12.74 -8.13
C PRO A 93 12.03 13.22 -6.67
N TYR A 94 13.07 12.88 -5.91
CA TYR A 94 13.28 13.39 -4.55
C TYR A 94 14.26 14.56 -4.55
N PHE A 95 14.11 15.49 -3.61
CA PHE A 95 15.02 16.63 -3.45
C PHE A 95 16.42 16.22 -3.00
N PHE A 96 16.54 15.10 -2.29
CA PHE A 96 17.83 14.49 -1.95
C PHE A 96 18.30 13.58 -3.08
N VAL A 97 19.62 13.40 -3.22
CA VAL A 97 20.22 12.43 -4.16
C VAL A 97 19.86 11.01 -3.71
N PHE A 98 18.63 10.60 -4.02
CA PHE A 98 18.07 9.29 -3.74
C PHE A 98 17.54 8.76 -5.07
N LEU A 99 18.14 7.67 -5.58
CA LEU A 99 17.77 6.95 -6.80
C LEU A 99 17.23 7.86 -7.92
N THR A 100 18.05 8.80 -8.37
CA THR A 100 17.70 9.60 -9.55
C THR A 100 17.93 8.75 -10.80
N PHE A 101 16.84 8.35 -11.45
CA PHE A 101 16.88 7.67 -12.75
C PHE A 101 16.61 8.68 -13.87
N GLU A 102 17.46 8.69 -14.91
CA GLU A 102 17.19 9.54 -16.09
C GLU A 102 15.94 9.07 -16.85
N TYR A 103 15.64 7.78 -16.82
CA TYR A 103 14.48 7.17 -17.49
C TYR A 103 13.35 6.78 -16.51
N SER A 104 13.12 7.57 -15.47
CA SER A 104 12.11 7.29 -14.44
C SER A 104 10.69 7.11 -15.01
N SER A 105 10.34 7.87 -16.06
CA SER A 105 9.04 7.79 -16.72
C SER A 105 8.84 6.48 -17.49
N LEU A 106 9.86 6.01 -18.23
CA LEU A 106 9.82 4.72 -18.93
C LEU A 106 9.71 3.57 -17.94
N PHE A 107 10.45 3.65 -16.82
CA PHE A 107 10.38 2.64 -15.77
C PHE A 107 8.97 2.54 -15.16
N LEU A 108 8.27 3.66 -14.99
CA LEU A 108 6.86 3.67 -14.56
C LEU A 108 5.95 2.90 -15.52
N PHE A 109 6.13 3.07 -16.83
CA PHE A 109 5.34 2.34 -17.83
C PHE A 109 5.64 0.83 -17.83
N CYS A 110 6.91 0.44 -17.62
CA CYS A 110 7.25 -0.97 -17.49
C CYS A 110 6.62 -1.59 -16.24
N LEU A 111 6.67 -0.90 -15.09
CA LEU A 111 6.07 -1.37 -13.84
C LEU A 111 4.54 -1.50 -13.95
N SER A 112 3.87 -0.56 -14.62
CA SER A 112 2.41 -0.64 -14.81
C SER A 112 2.02 -1.83 -15.68
N GLY A 113 2.76 -2.12 -16.76
CA GLY A 113 2.56 -3.34 -17.55
C GLY A 113 2.71 -4.63 -16.73
N VAL A 114 3.76 -4.70 -15.89
CA VAL A 114 4.03 -5.87 -15.05
C VAL A 114 2.95 -6.07 -13.97
N SER A 115 2.40 -4.98 -13.41
CA SER A 115 1.38 -5.06 -12.35
C SER A 115 0.10 -5.80 -12.76
N VAL A 116 -0.27 -5.73 -14.04
CA VAL A 116 -1.47 -6.40 -14.58
C VAL A 116 -1.36 -7.92 -14.46
N TYR A 117 -0.16 -8.49 -14.65
CA TYR A 117 0.03 -9.94 -14.54
C TYR A 117 -0.24 -10.46 -13.14
N PHE A 118 0.22 -9.75 -12.11
CA PHE A 118 -0.02 -10.15 -10.72
C PHE A 118 -1.50 -10.07 -10.33
N ILE A 119 -2.23 -9.08 -10.86
CA ILE A 119 -3.67 -8.95 -10.65
C ILE A 119 -4.41 -10.12 -11.34
N MET A 120 -4.07 -10.43 -12.59
CA MET A 120 -4.69 -11.53 -13.33
C MET A 120 -4.43 -12.88 -12.67
N LEU A 121 -3.18 -13.14 -12.24
CA LEU A 121 -2.82 -14.38 -11.57
C LEU A 121 -3.51 -14.54 -10.21
N SER A 122 -3.70 -13.45 -9.46
CA SER A 122 -4.41 -13.50 -8.17
C SER A 122 -5.86 -13.99 -8.25
N GLY A 123 -6.48 -13.92 -9.44
CA GLY A 123 -7.84 -14.41 -9.69
C GLY A 123 -7.94 -15.91 -9.99
N ILE A 124 -6.81 -16.63 -10.10
CA ILE A 124 -6.71 -18.07 -10.36
C ILE A 124 -6.36 -18.79 -9.05
#